data_AF-A0A4Q3WD62-F1
#
_entry.id   AF-A0A4Q3WD62-F1
#
_cell.length_a   1.000
_cell.length_b   1.000
_cell.length_c   1.000
_cell.angle_alpha   90.00
_cell.angle_beta   90.00
_cell.angle_gamma   90.00
#
_symmetry.space_group_name_H-M   'P 1'
#
loop_
_entity.id
_entity.type
_entity.pdbx_description
1 polymer ?
#
loop_
_entity_poly.entity_id
_entity_poly.type
_entity_poly.pdbx_seq_one_letter_code
_entity_poly.pdbx_strand_id
1 'polypeptide(L)'
;MSQTPAKSTPFMRQWERAKSQHPDTLLLFRMGDFYEIFGEDAKVVSRECELTLTARHKESPNPIPMCGVPYHSVERHIATLLSRGYRVSICEQMEDPKYARGLVKREVVRVLSPGTVLEDAFLSGVGAATGNNFLAALSCDAKMSRFGVALVDVST
;
A
#
# COMPACT_ATOMS: atom_id res chain seq x y z
N MET A 1 -7.17 20.54 20.36
CA MET A 1 -6.15 20.23 21.39
C MET A 1 -5.02 19.49 20.71
N SER A 2 -3.91 20.18 20.42
CA SER A 2 -2.74 19.58 19.76
C SER A 2 -2.00 18.69 20.75
N GLN A 3 -2.13 17.37 20.61
CA GLN A 3 -1.36 16.42 21.42
C GLN A 3 0.07 16.33 20.85
N THR A 4 1.05 16.63 21.70
CA THR A 4 2.48 16.43 21.43
C THR A 4 2.73 14.95 21.10
N PRO A 5 3.31 14.59 19.93
CA PRO A 5 3.55 13.19 19.62
C PRO A 5 4.63 12.65 20.57
N ALA A 6 4.28 11.62 21.35
CA ALA A 6 5.26 10.79 22.03
C ALA A 6 6.36 10.41 21.02
N LYS A 7 7.64 10.65 21.35
CA LYS A 7 8.79 10.43 20.44
C LYS A 7 8.61 9.13 19.65
N SER A 8 8.21 9.24 18.38
CA SER A 8 7.91 8.06 17.57
C SER A 8 9.17 7.23 17.44
N THR A 9 9.07 5.91 17.61
CA THR A 9 10.24 5.03 17.58
C THR A 9 10.97 5.16 16.24
N PRO A 10 12.28 4.89 16.14
CA PRO A 10 13.00 4.95 14.87
C PRO A 10 12.30 4.20 13.74
N PHE A 11 11.68 3.06 14.08
CA PHE A 11 10.82 2.29 13.19
C PHE A 11 9.58 3.07 12.73
N MET A 12 8.80 3.64 13.66
CA MET A 12 7.57 4.36 13.31
C MET A 12 7.88 5.58 12.44
N ARG A 13 9.02 6.25 12.65
CA ARG A 13 9.48 7.33 11.75
C ARG A 13 9.77 6.85 10.33
N GLN A 14 10.33 5.66 10.17
CA GLN A 14 10.59 5.08 8.84
C GLN A 14 9.27 4.73 8.15
N TRP A 15 8.31 4.16 8.88
CA TRP A 15 6.97 3.90 8.37
C TRP A 15 6.22 5.19 8.01
N GLU A 16 6.19 6.19 8.91
CA GLU A 16 5.57 7.51 8.67
C GLU A 16 6.15 8.18 7.42
N ARG A 17 7.48 8.11 7.24
CA ARG A 17 8.15 8.63 6.05
C ARG A 17 7.76 7.88 4.78
N ALA A 18 7.65 6.55 4.82
CA ALA A 18 7.20 5.78 3.66
C ALA A 18 5.73 6.10 3.32
N LYS A 19 4.87 6.22 4.34
CA LYS A 19 3.45 6.56 4.17
C LYS A 19 3.25 7.97 3.61
N SER A 20 4.06 8.94 4.04
CA SER A 20 3.93 10.33 3.58
C SER A 20 4.33 10.54 2.11
N GLN A 21 5.13 9.61 1.54
CA GLN A 21 5.45 9.62 0.11
C GLN A 21 4.25 9.22 -0.77
N HIS A 22 3.36 8.38 -0.23
CA HIS A 22 2.19 7.85 -0.95
C HIS A 22 0.95 7.81 -0.03
N PRO A 23 0.43 8.97 0.39
CA PRO A 23 -0.59 9.07 1.43
C PRO A 23 -1.94 8.45 1.03
N ASP A 24 -2.21 8.36 -0.28
CA ASP A 24 -3.42 7.83 -0.90
C ASP A 24 -3.40 6.29 -1.08
N THR A 25 -2.32 5.62 -0.68
CA THR A 25 -2.14 4.18 -0.87
C THR A 25 -2.22 3.42 0.45
N LEU A 26 -2.68 2.17 0.43
CA LEU A 26 -2.53 1.25 1.56
C LEU A 26 -1.08 0.77 1.63
N LEU A 27 -0.35 1.11 2.68
CA LEU A 27 1.08 0.81 2.80
C LEU A 27 1.31 -0.57 3.45
N LEU A 28 1.85 -1.50 2.65
CA LEU A 28 2.35 -2.79 3.11
C LEU A 28 3.84 -2.62 3.46
N PHE A 29 4.15 -2.65 4.75
CA PHE A 29 5.50 -2.37 5.26
C PHE A 29 6.23 -3.65 5.66
N ARG A 30 7.29 -4.01 4.95
CA ARG A 30 8.02 -5.26 5.16
C ARG A 30 8.71 -5.30 6.52
N MET A 31 8.40 -6.32 7.31
CA MET A 31 9.05 -6.63 8.56
C MET A 31 9.33 -8.13 8.70
N GLY A 32 10.59 -8.52 8.51
CA GLY A 32 10.98 -9.93 8.58
C GLY A 32 10.19 -10.73 7.54
N ASP A 33 9.39 -11.70 7.98
CA ASP A 33 8.58 -12.56 7.12
C ASP A 33 7.12 -12.08 6.94
N PHE A 34 6.81 -10.86 7.38
CA PHE A 34 5.48 -10.27 7.22
C PHE A 34 5.52 -8.95 6.46
N TYR A 35 4.38 -8.58 5.86
CA TYR A 35 4.03 -7.19 5.66
C TYR A 35 3.09 -6.78 6.77
N GLU A 36 3.46 -5.73 7.50
CA GLU A 36 2.61 -5.12 8.51
C GLU A 36 1.99 -3.84 7.97
N ILE A 37 0.73 -3.64 8.33
CA ILE A 37 -0.07 -2.48 7.99
C ILE A 37 -0.51 -1.86 9.32
N PHE A 38 -0.45 -0.53 9.42
CA PHE A 38 -0.73 0.21 10.67
C PHE A 38 -1.80 1.28 10.50
N GLY A 39 -2.42 1.68 11.62
CA GLY A 39 -3.34 2.82 11.67
C GLY A 39 -4.64 2.56 10.90
N GLU A 40 -5.11 3.57 10.17
CA GLU A 40 -6.34 3.46 9.38
C GLU A 40 -6.21 2.46 8.23
N ASP A 41 -5.03 2.38 7.59
CA ASP A 41 -4.76 1.38 6.55
C ASP A 41 -5.00 -0.04 7.09
N ALA A 42 -4.61 -0.31 8.35
CA ALA A 42 -4.78 -1.63 8.96
C ALA A 42 -6.26 -2.00 9.12
N LYS A 43 -7.11 -1.03 9.46
CA LYS A 43 -8.56 -1.26 9.60
C LYS A 43 -9.20 -1.56 8.24
N VAL A 44 -8.79 -0.83 7.20
CA VAL A 44 -9.25 -1.07 5.83
C VAL A 44 -8.80 -2.45 5.38
N VAL A 45 -7.50 -2.73 5.39
CA VAL A 45 -6.94 -4.00 4.91
C VAL A 45 -7.52 -5.19 5.70
N SER A 46 -7.65 -5.07 7.02
CA SER A 46 -8.29 -6.09 7.84
C SER A 46 -9.72 -6.40 7.41
N ARG A 47 -10.54 -5.37 7.16
CA ARG A 47 -11.93 -5.54 6.74
C ARG A 47 -12.03 -6.13 5.33
N GLU A 48 -11.30 -5.57 4.37
CA GLU A 48 -11.40 -5.95 2.96
C GLU A 48 -10.83 -7.34 2.68
N CYS A 49 -9.81 -7.74 3.46
CA CYS A 49 -9.10 -9.00 3.29
C CYS A 49 -9.38 -10.03 4.39
N GLU A 50 -10.33 -9.76 5.29
CA GLU A 50 -10.72 -10.65 6.39
C GLU A 50 -9.55 -11.07 7.29
N LEU A 51 -8.61 -10.15 7.52
CA LEU A 51 -7.46 -10.39 8.41
C LEU A 51 -7.80 -9.99 9.84
N THR A 52 -7.20 -10.69 10.81
CA THR A 52 -7.30 -10.31 12.22
C THR A 52 -6.71 -8.92 12.47
N LEU A 53 -7.55 -7.97 12.87
CA LEU A 53 -7.09 -6.68 13.37
C LEU A 53 -6.57 -6.84 14.81
N THR A 54 -5.36 -6.35 15.04
CA THR A 54 -4.72 -6.29 16.35
C THR A 54 -4.26 -4.87 16.61
N ALA A 55 -3.39 -4.68 17.60
CA ALA A 55 -2.72 -3.41 17.80
C ALA A 55 -1.29 -3.61 18.28
N ARG A 56 -0.42 -2.70 17.91
CA ARG A 56 0.93 -2.56 18.43
C ARG A 56 0.90 -1.74 19.72
N HIS A 57 1.71 -2.14 20.71
CA HIS A 57 1.71 -1.54 22.05
C HIS A 57 0.32 -1.58 22.71
N LYS A 58 -0.32 -2.76 22.75
CA LYS A 58 -1.69 -2.95 23.28
C LYS A 58 -1.91 -2.40 24.68
N GLU A 59 -0.89 -2.46 25.52
CA GLU A 59 -0.93 -2.00 26.92
C GLU A 59 -0.62 -0.51 27.09
N SER A 60 -0.26 0.18 26.00
CA SER A 60 0.00 1.62 26.04
C SER A 60 -1.31 2.43 26.02
N PRO A 61 -1.29 3.68 26.52
CA PRO A 61 -2.46 4.57 26.43
C PRO A 61 -2.93 4.83 24.99
N ASN A 62 -2.04 4.68 24.00
CA ASN A 62 -2.30 4.95 22.58
C ASN A 62 -1.87 3.75 21.72
N PRO A 63 -2.65 2.64 21.71
CA PRO A 63 -2.35 1.47 20.90
C PRO A 63 -2.56 1.80 19.41
N ILE A 64 -1.68 1.30 18.55
CA ILE A 64 -1.73 1.57 17.11
C ILE A 64 -2.38 0.36 16.42
N PRO A 65 -3.55 0.50 15.74
CA PRO A 65 -4.16 -0.59 15.01
C PRO A 65 -3.20 -1.23 14.02
N MET A 66 -3.23 -2.55 13.90
CA MET A 66 -2.25 -3.30 13.11
C MET A 66 -2.82 -4.62 12.60
N CYS A 67 -2.58 -4.95 11.34
CA CYS A 67 -2.75 -6.30 10.81
C CYS A 67 -1.51 -6.69 10.01
N GLY A 68 -1.31 -7.99 9.80
CA GLY A 68 -0.14 -8.50 9.09
C GLY A 68 -0.49 -9.65 8.16
N VAL A 69 0.28 -9.77 7.08
CA VAL A 69 0.17 -10.85 6.10
C VAL A 69 1.54 -11.49 5.90
N PRO A 70 1.66 -12.83 5.91
CA PRO A 70 2.90 -13.49 5.53
C PRO A 70 3.32 -13.10 4.10
N TYR A 71 4.60 -12.84 3.91
CA TYR A 71 5.07 -12.23 2.65
C TYR A 71 4.82 -13.08 1.41
N HIS A 72 4.95 -14.40 1.56
CA HIS A 72 4.75 -15.35 0.49
C HIS A 72 3.28 -15.47 0.06
N SER A 73 2.33 -14.95 0.85
CA SER A 73 0.89 -14.98 0.54
C SER A 73 0.29 -13.58 0.36
N VAL A 74 1.12 -12.53 0.32
CA VAL A 74 0.65 -11.14 0.23
C VAL A 74 -0.06 -10.86 -1.09
N GLU A 75 0.36 -11.50 -2.18
CA GLU A 75 -0.11 -11.25 -3.53
C GLU A 75 -1.64 -11.41 -3.65
N ARG A 76 -2.19 -12.47 -3.04
CA ARG A 76 -3.64 -12.70 -3.00
C ARG A 76 -4.40 -11.53 -2.34
N HIS A 77 -3.84 -10.97 -1.27
CA HIS A 77 -4.46 -9.87 -0.54
C HIS A 77 -4.37 -8.57 -1.35
N ILE A 78 -3.24 -8.34 -2.01
CA ILE A 78 -3.05 -7.22 -2.93
C ILE A 78 -4.06 -7.30 -4.09
N ALA A 79 -4.26 -8.48 -4.68
CA ALA A 79 -5.25 -8.69 -5.74
C ALA A 79 -6.67 -8.32 -5.28
N THR A 80 -7.06 -8.73 -4.06
CA THR A 80 -8.35 -8.35 -3.45
C THR A 80 -8.47 -6.84 -3.23
N LEU A 81 -7.40 -6.17 -2.81
CA LEU A 81 -7.43 -4.72 -2.60
C LEU A 81 -7.56 -3.96 -3.93
N LEU A 82 -6.81 -4.39 -4.95
CA LEU A 82 -6.86 -3.81 -6.28
C LEU A 82 -8.22 -4.00 -6.95
N SER A 83 -8.83 -5.18 -6.82
CA SER A 83 -10.18 -5.44 -7.36
C SER A 83 -11.26 -4.57 -6.73
N ARG A 84 -11.03 -4.10 -5.50
CA ARG A 84 -11.90 -3.15 -4.80
C ARG A 84 -11.53 -1.68 -5.05
N GLY A 85 -10.60 -1.41 -5.97
CA GLY A 85 -10.23 -0.06 -6.39
C GLY A 85 -9.18 0.63 -5.52
N TYR A 86 -8.62 -0.05 -4.51
CA TYR A 86 -7.58 0.54 -3.67
C TYR A 86 -6.23 0.61 -4.39
N ARG A 87 -5.45 1.65 -4.09
CA ARG A 87 -4.03 1.75 -4.46
C ARG A 87 -3.20 1.17 -3.32
N VAL A 88 -2.14 0.45 -3.64
CA VAL A 88 -1.29 -0.25 -2.66
C VAL A 88 0.17 0.16 -2.85
N SER A 89 0.89 0.49 -1.79
CA SER A 89 2.35 0.68 -1.84
C SER A 89 3.06 -0.43 -1.09
N ILE A 90 4.15 -0.94 -1.67
CA ILE A 90 4.96 -2.01 -1.10
C ILE A 90 6.29 -1.42 -0.68
N CYS A 91 6.56 -1.43 0.62
CA CYS A 91 7.82 -0.99 1.19
C CYS A 91 8.66 -2.19 1.61
N GLU A 92 9.82 -2.36 0.98
CA GLU A 92 10.70 -3.51 1.14
C GLU A 92 11.89 -3.23 2.05
N GLN A 93 12.51 -4.30 2.53
CA GLN A 93 13.82 -4.24 3.18
C GLN A 93 14.93 -4.23 2.13
N MET A 94 15.75 -3.19 2.14
CA MET A 94 16.79 -2.98 1.13
C MET A 94 18.10 -3.71 1.46
N GLU A 95 18.19 -4.32 2.63
CA GLU A 95 19.34 -5.07 3.13
C GLU A 95 18.87 -6.24 4.00
N ASP A 96 19.65 -7.32 4.02
CA ASP A 96 19.40 -8.45 4.92
C ASP A 96 19.64 -8.00 6.38
N PRO A 97 18.66 -8.20 7.30
CA PRO A 97 18.81 -7.91 8.71
C PRO A 97 20.09 -8.46 9.36
N LYS A 98 20.61 -9.58 8.87
CA LYS A 98 21.81 -10.23 9.40
C LYS A 98 23.07 -9.39 9.19
N TYR A 99 23.11 -8.57 8.13
CA TYR A 99 24.26 -7.72 7.79
C TYR A 99 24.03 -6.26 8.14
N ALA A 100 22.80 -5.88 8.48
CA ALA A 100 22.43 -4.51 8.80
C ALA A 100 23.09 -4.02 10.10
N ARG A 101 23.73 -2.86 10.03
CA ARG A 101 24.21 -2.15 11.24
C ARG A 101 23.14 -1.17 11.69
N GLY A 102 22.32 -1.59 12.65
CA GLY A 102 21.23 -0.76 13.20
C GLY A 102 19.89 -1.04 12.54
N LEU A 103 19.08 0.00 12.33
CA LEU A 103 17.74 -0.16 11.74
C LEU A 103 17.87 -0.42 10.23
N VAL A 104 17.39 -1.59 9.78
CA VAL A 104 17.32 -1.97 8.37
C VAL A 104 16.68 -0.85 7.53
N LYS A 105 17.35 -0.47 6.44
CA LYS A 105 16.84 0.48 5.46
C LYS A 105 15.66 -0.11 4.72
N ARG A 106 14.61 0.70 4.55
CA ARG A 106 13.39 0.35 3.83
C ARG A 106 13.00 1.45 2.87
N GLU A 107 12.53 1.05 1.70
CA GLU A 107 12.09 1.96 0.64
C GLU A 107 10.82 1.42 -0.02
N VAL A 108 9.96 2.33 -0.50
CA VAL A 108 8.82 1.94 -1.33
C VAL A 108 9.37 1.56 -2.70
N VAL A 109 9.31 0.28 -3.02
CA VAL A 109 9.84 -0.26 -4.29
C VAL A 109 8.77 -0.30 -5.37
N ARG A 110 7.50 -0.24 -4.97
CA ARG A 110 6.38 -0.37 -5.90
C ARG A 110 5.13 0.33 -5.39
N VAL A 111 4.43 0.97 -6.32
CA VAL A 111 3.07 1.49 -6.13
C VAL A 111 2.17 0.85 -7.17
N LEU A 112 1.14 0.20 -6.70
CA LEU A 112 0.16 -0.54 -7.48
C LEU A 112 -1.15 0.24 -7.51
N SER A 113 -1.72 0.39 -8.69
CA SER A 113 -3.06 0.91 -8.89
C SER A 113 -3.82 0.00 -9.86
N PRO A 114 -5.16 -0.05 -9.79
CA PRO A 114 -5.94 -0.95 -10.64
C PRO A 114 -5.64 -0.82 -12.14
N GLY A 115 -5.40 0.39 -12.65
CA GLY A 115 -5.12 0.65 -14.06
C GLY A 115 -3.63 0.56 -14.46
N THR A 116 -2.73 0.18 -13.55
CA THR A 116 -1.27 0.12 -13.82
C THR A 116 -0.64 -1.21 -13.44
N VAL A 117 -1.45 -2.23 -13.13
CA VAL A 117 -0.95 -3.57 -12.82
C VAL A 117 -0.61 -4.32 -14.10
N LEU A 118 0.43 -5.16 -14.03
CA LEU A 118 0.98 -5.87 -15.18
C LEU A 118 0.94 -7.38 -15.00
N GLU A 119 0.92 -7.85 -13.75
CA GLU A 119 0.92 -9.27 -13.43
C GLU A 119 -0.45 -9.89 -13.67
N ASP A 120 -0.46 -11.07 -14.29
CA ASP A 120 -1.66 -11.87 -14.53
C ASP A 120 -2.50 -12.11 -13.26
N ALA A 121 -1.82 -12.29 -12.12
CA ALA A 121 -2.44 -12.47 -10.81
C ALA A 121 -3.29 -11.25 -10.39
N PHE A 122 -2.90 -10.04 -10.81
CA PHE A 122 -3.64 -8.81 -10.52
C PHE A 122 -4.62 -8.44 -11.63
N LEU A 123 -4.27 -8.66 -12.90
CA LEU A 123 -5.14 -8.43 -14.06
C LEU A 123 -6.45 -9.22 -13.94
N SER A 124 -6.35 -10.47 -13.48
CA SER A 124 -7.53 -11.29 -13.22
C SER A 124 -8.43 -10.68 -12.13
N GLY A 125 -7.83 -10.12 -11.08
CA GLY A 125 -8.55 -9.47 -9.98
C GLY A 125 -9.29 -8.20 -10.41
N VAL A 126 -8.71 -7.41 -11.32
CA VAL A 126 -9.33 -6.16 -11.80
C VAL A 126 -10.28 -6.34 -12.99
N GLY A 127 -10.64 -7.59 -13.31
CA GLY A 127 -11.59 -7.89 -14.40
C GLY A 127 -10.99 -7.83 -15.80
N ALA A 128 -9.66 -7.85 -15.91
CA ALA A 128 -8.91 -7.77 -17.18
C ALA A 128 -8.18 -9.09 -17.52
N ALA A 129 -8.64 -10.24 -16.99
CA ALA A 129 -8.01 -11.55 -17.24
C ALA A 129 -7.85 -11.89 -18.74
N THR A 130 -8.81 -11.45 -19.55
CA THR A 130 -8.87 -11.74 -21.00
C THR A 130 -9.15 -10.48 -21.83
N GLY A 131 -8.97 -9.30 -21.24
CA GLY A 131 -9.29 -8.02 -21.86
C GLY A 131 -8.28 -6.94 -21.51
N ASN A 132 -8.45 -5.76 -22.10
CA ASN A 132 -7.52 -4.64 -21.90
C ASN A 132 -7.72 -3.99 -20.52
N ASN A 133 -6.63 -3.52 -19.93
CA ASN A 133 -6.66 -2.76 -18.67
C ASN A 133 -6.21 -1.32 -18.92
N PHE A 134 -7.15 -0.46 -19.34
CA PHE A 134 -6.82 0.90 -19.71
C PHE A 134 -6.68 1.83 -18.50
N LEU A 135 -5.57 2.56 -18.45
CA LEU A 135 -5.46 3.81 -17.73
C LEU A 135 -5.93 4.96 -18.64
N ALA A 136 -6.94 5.70 -18.18
CA ALA A 136 -7.47 6.85 -18.90
C ALA A 136 -7.09 8.18 -18.21
N ALA A 137 -6.79 9.19 -19.01
CA ALA A 137 -6.62 10.57 -18.56
C ALA A 137 -7.60 11.47 -19.32
N LEU A 138 -8.29 12.34 -18.60
CA LEU A 138 -9.19 13.35 -19.13
C LEU A 138 -8.64 14.73 -18.78
N SER A 139 -8.56 15.60 -19.78
CA SER A 139 -8.23 17.01 -19.60
C SER A 139 -9.29 17.88 -20.27
N CYS A 140 -9.52 19.07 -19.74
CA CYS A 140 -10.43 20.04 -20.34
C CYS A 140 -9.82 21.44 -20.31
N ASP A 141 -10.24 22.29 -21.24
CA ASP A 141 -9.90 23.71 -21.16
C ASP A 141 -10.69 24.41 -20.04
N ALA A 142 -10.22 25.58 -19.60
CA ALA A 142 -10.80 26.30 -18.47
C ALA A 142 -12.29 26.64 -18.65
N LYS A 143 -12.81 26.63 -19.89
CA LYS A 143 -14.20 26.90 -20.23
C LYS A 143 -15.06 25.64 -20.31
N MET A 144 -14.48 24.45 -20.10
CA MET A 144 -15.11 23.14 -20.31
C MET A 144 -15.74 22.98 -21.70
N SER A 145 -15.14 23.60 -22.71
CA SER A 145 -15.64 23.62 -24.10
C SER A 145 -14.87 22.65 -25.02
N ARG A 146 -13.67 22.25 -24.60
CA ARG A 146 -12.83 21.27 -25.29
C ARG A 146 -12.31 20.26 -24.30
N PHE A 147 -12.30 19.00 -24.72
CA PHE A 147 -11.85 17.86 -23.93
C PHE A 147 -10.77 17.10 -24.69
N GLY A 148 -9.71 16.71 -23.99
CA GLY A 148 -8.69 15.78 -24.45
C GLY A 148 -8.81 14.49 -23.66
N VAL A 149 -8.82 13.36 -24.36
CA VAL A 149 -8.85 12.03 -23.75
C VAL A 149 -7.62 11.26 -24.23
N ALA A 150 -6.91 10.64 -23.29
CA ALA A 150 -5.85 9.68 -23.59
C ALA A 150 -6.17 8.36 -22.88
N LEU A 151 -5.97 7.24 -23.57
CA LEU A 151 -6.02 5.91 -22.99
C LEU A 151 -4.71 5.20 -23.29
N VAL A 152 -4.21 4.46 -22.31
CA VAL A 152 -3.04 3.59 -22.47
C VAL A 152 -3.33 2.27 -21.79
N ASP A 153 -3.04 1.16 -22.46
CA ASP A 153 -2.92 -0.13 -21.80
C ASP A 153 -1.44 -0.27 -21.42
N VAL A 154 -1.15 -0.32 -20.12
CA VAL A 154 0.24 -0.34 -19.63
C VAL A 154 0.89 -1.71 -19.88
N SER A 155 0.09 -2.74 -20.17
CA SER A 155 0.58 -4.11 -20.38
C SER A 155 1.11 -4.39 -21.79
N THR A 156 0.94 -3.47 -22.75
CA THR A 156 1.31 -3.63 -24.17
C THR A 156 1.98 -2.38 -24.73
#